data_AF-A0A821DNL5-F1
#
_entry.id   AF-A0A821DNL5-F1
#
_cell.length_a   1.000
_cell.length_b   1.000
_cell.length_c   1.000
_cell.angle_alpha   90.00
_cell.angle_beta   90.00
_cell.angle_gamma   90.00
#
_symmetry.space_group_name_H-M   'P 1'
#
loop_
_entity.id
_entity.type
_entity.pdbx_description
1 polymer ?
#
loop_
_entity_poly.entity_id
_entity_poly.type
_entity_poly.pdbx_seq_one_letter_code
_entity_poly.pdbx_strand_id
1 'polypeptide(L)'
;MATDEYTTACLEKEAREYEKAIALFTKILSEQNNTTNKNYLIMVYKRRAECYYKLAKFQNVIDDINKAKQEGFDISKDPDFFYILNHCTIQCTLQQVINNFEDQARLDPRRGDYYRVIRSLDALKLSNIFTYREEHPPERDRSQSRDRHKKR
;
A
#
# COMPACT_ATOMS: atom_id res chain seq x y z
N MET A 1 2.83 21.99 -17.61
CA MET A 1 1.44 21.63 -17.29
C MET A 1 1.35 20.35 -16.41
N ALA A 2 2.34 20.06 -15.55
CA ALA A 2 2.31 18.88 -14.66
C ALA A 2 1.75 19.17 -13.24
N THR A 3 1.51 20.44 -12.92
CA THR A 3 1.09 20.88 -11.58
C THR A 3 -0.36 20.51 -11.28
N ASP A 4 -1.23 20.54 -12.30
CA ASP A 4 -2.68 20.33 -12.13
C ASP A 4 -3.05 18.86 -11.93
N GLU A 5 -2.38 17.94 -12.64
CA GLU A 5 -2.62 16.50 -12.50
C GLU A 5 -2.09 15.95 -11.17
N TYR A 6 -0.94 16.47 -10.71
CA TYR A 6 -0.39 16.09 -9.40
C TYR A 6 -1.28 16.57 -8.24
N THR A 7 -1.77 17.80 -8.30
CA THR A 7 -2.70 18.31 -7.29
C THR A 7 -3.99 17.51 -7.30
N THR A 8 -4.52 17.18 -8.49
CA THR A 8 -5.70 16.34 -8.62
C THR A 8 -5.48 14.95 -8.00
N ALA A 9 -4.34 14.31 -8.28
CA ALA A 9 -4.00 13.01 -7.68
C ALA A 9 -3.91 13.07 -6.14
N CYS A 10 -3.37 14.17 -5.59
CA CYS A 10 -3.32 14.38 -4.16
C CYS A 10 -4.73 14.57 -3.56
N LEU A 11 -5.61 15.31 -4.23
CA LEU A 11 -6.99 15.51 -3.79
C LEU A 11 -7.79 14.19 -3.81
N GLU A 12 -7.66 13.38 -4.86
CA GLU A 12 -8.29 12.05 -4.93
C GLU A 12 -7.80 11.13 -3.80
N LYS A 13 -6.50 11.18 -3.47
CA LYS A 13 -5.94 10.46 -2.33
C LYS A 13 -6.52 10.95 -1.00
N GLU A 14 -6.66 12.25 -0.81
CA GLU A 14 -7.28 12.85 0.38
C GLU A 14 -8.77 12.47 0.51
N ALA A 15 -9.47 12.38 -0.63
CA ALA A 15 -10.82 11.85 -0.74
C ALA A 15 -10.91 10.32 -0.55
N ARG A 16 -9.77 9.63 -0.40
CA ARG A 16 -9.63 8.17 -0.27
C ARG A 16 -10.03 7.36 -1.51
N GLU A 17 -10.07 8.00 -2.66
CA GLU A 17 -10.26 7.38 -3.96
C GLU A 17 -8.90 6.84 -4.46
N TYR A 18 -8.33 5.89 -3.73
CA TYR A 18 -6.95 5.45 -3.90
C TYR A 18 -6.68 4.88 -5.30
N GLU A 19 -7.63 4.15 -5.89
CA GLU A 19 -7.52 3.62 -7.25
C GLU A 19 -7.43 4.74 -8.30
N LYS A 20 -8.21 5.82 -8.15
CA LYS A 20 -8.15 6.99 -9.03
C LYS A 20 -6.82 7.72 -8.87
N ALA A 21 -6.41 7.96 -7.63
CA ALA A 21 -5.11 8.58 -7.33
C ALA A 21 -3.95 7.77 -7.93
N ILE A 22 -3.98 6.43 -7.82
CA ILE A 22 -2.97 5.54 -8.43
C ILE A 22 -2.95 5.68 -9.94
N ALA A 23 -4.11 5.72 -10.60
CA ALA A 23 -4.19 5.89 -12.05
C ALA A 23 -3.53 7.21 -12.49
N LEU A 24 -3.82 8.30 -11.78
CA LEU A 24 -3.24 9.61 -12.04
C LEU A 24 -1.72 9.62 -11.79
N PHE A 25 -1.23 9.09 -10.67
CA PHE A 25 0.20 9.01 -10.42
C PHE A 25 0.93 8.14 -11.45
N THR A 26 0.28 7.07 -11.92
CA THR A 26 0.84 6.22 -12.97
C THR A 26 0.95 6.96 -14.30
N LYS A 27 -0.08 7.75 -14.65
CA LYS A 27 -0.06 8.64 -15.81
C LYS A 27 1.10 9.63 -15.71
N ILE A 28 1.22 10.33 -14.58
CA ILE A 28 2.31 11.29 -14.33
C ILE A 28 3.68 10.63 -14.53
N LEU A 29 3.91 9.45 -13.95
CA LEU A 29 5.19 8.73 -14.10
C LEU A 29 5.47 8.32 -15.55
N SER A 30 4.45 7.95 -16.32
CA SER A 30 4.61 7.57 -17.73
C SER A 30 5.03 8.74 -18.62
N GLU A 31 4.51 9.94 -18.34
CA GLU A 31 4.82 11.17 -19.09
C GLU A 31 6.16 11.78 -18.68
N GLN A 32 6.61 11.49 -17.46
CA GLN A 32 7.80 12.10 -16.84
C GLN A 32 9.04 11.19 -16.92
N ASN A 33 9.00 10.12 -17.72
CA ASN A 33 10.05 9.11 -17.83
C ASN A 33 11.44 9.66 -18.26
N ASN A 34 11.50 10.88 -18.79
CA ASN A 34 12.71 11.52 -19.30
C ASN A 34 13.05 12.85 -18.59
N THR A 35 12.47 13.13 -17.41
CA THR A 35 12.71 14.43 -16.76
C THR A 35 13.92 14.41 -15.83
N THR A 36 14.61 15.54 -15.76
CA THR A 36 15.75 15.75 -14.84
C THR A 36 15.31 15.98 -13.39
N ASN A 37 14.00 16.11 -13.11
CA ASN A 37 13.49 16.43 -11.78
C ASN A 37 13.26 15.18 -10.92
N LYS A 38 14.37 14.62 -10.44
CA LYS A 38 14.37 13.42 -9.57
C LYS A 38 13.55 13.59 -8.30
N ASN A 39 13.59 14.78 -7.68
CA ASN A 39 12.81 15.06 -6.47
C ASN A 39 11.30 14.93 -6.71
N TYR A 40 10.83 15.40 -7.86
CA TYR A 40 9.43 15.26 -8.25
C TYR A 40 9.06 13.78 -8.47
N LEU A 41 9.90 13.01 -9.17
CA LEU A 41 9.67 11.57 -9.36
C LEU A 41 9.61 10.81 -8.03
N ILE A 42 10.54 11.09 -7.10
CA ILE A 42 10.53 10.53 -5.75
C ILE A 42 9.20 10.83 -5.05
N MET A 43 8.73 12.08 -5.10
CA MET A 43 7.45 12.45 -4.49
C MET A 43 6.28 11.67 -5.11
N VAL A 44 6.24 11.50 -6.42
CA VAL A 44 5.18 10.76 -7.10
C VAL A 44 5.20 9.28 -6.73
N TYR A 45 6.38 8.64 -6.74
CA TYR A 45 6.53 7.25 -6.28
C TYR A 45 6.08 7.06 -4.83
N LYS A 46 6.49 7.96 -3.93
CA LYS A 46 6.07 7.92 -2.52
C LYS A 46 4.56 8.02 -2.38
N ARG A 47 3.92 8.99 -3.06
CA ARG A 47 2.46 9.17 -2.98
C ARG A 47 1.69 7.97 -3.55
N ARG A 48 2.19 7.36 -4.62
CA ARG A 48 1.57 6.16 -5.19
C ARG A 48 1.77 4.94 -4.29
N ALA A 49 2.94 4.78 -3.68
CA ALA A 49 3.22 3.77 -2.67
C ALA A 49 2.27 3.87 -1.46
N GLU A 50 2.03 5.08 -0.94
CA GLU A 50 1.05 5.29 0.13
C GLU A 50 -0.35 4.81 -0.27
N CYS A 51 -0.79 5.07 -1.51
CA CYS A 51 -2.07 4.61 -2.02
C CYS A 51 -2.13 3.08 -2.13
N TYR A 52 -1.09 2.45 -2.69
CA TYR A 52 -0.97 1.00 -2.74
C TYR A 52 -1.01 0.37 -1.35
N TYR A 53 -0.37 1.02 -0.38
CA TYR A 53 -0.35 0.56 1.00
C TYR A 53 -1.74 0.60 1.64
N LYS A 54 -2.52 1.66 1.41
CA LYS A 54 -3.91 1.74 1.87
C LYS A 54 -4.83 0.68 1.23
N LEU A 55 -4.48 0.20 0.03
CA LEU A 55 -5.17 -0.90 -0.65
C LEU A 55 -4.57 -2.29 -0.35
N ALA A 56 -3.62 -2.39 0.59
CA ALA A 56 -2.91 -3.63 0.93
C ALA A 56 -2.21 -4.31 -0.27
N LYS A 57 -1.83 -3.54 -1.30
CA LYS A 57 -1.07 -4.00 -2.47
C LYS A 57 0.43 -3.95 -2.19
N PHE A 58 0.88 -4.78 -1.24
CA PHE A 58 2.21 -4.67 -0.63
C PHE A 58 3.39 -4.80 -1.61
N GLN A 59 3.30 -5.65 -2.63
CA GLN A 59 4.38 -5.77 -3.62
C GLN A 59 4.55 -4.46 -4.40
N ASN A 60 3.46 -3.81 -4.80
CA ASN A 60 3.52 -2.53 -5.49
C ASN A 60 4.12 -1.42 -4.63
N VAL A 61 3.90 -1.45 -3.30
CA VAL A 61 4.55 -0.54 -2.36
C VAL A 61 6.07 -0.72 -2.39
N ILE A 62 6.53 -1.97 -2.29
CA ILE A 62 7.95 -2.31 -2.35
C ILE A 62 8.57 -1.83 -3.66
N ASP A 63 7.90 -2.08 -4.78
CA ASP A 63 8.36 -1.69 -6.11
C ASP A 63 8.50 -0.15 -6.24
N ASP A 64 7.50 0.61 -5.77
CA ASP A 64 7.53 2.08 -5.82
C ASP A 64 8.60 2.66 -4.88
N ILE A 65 8.79 2.09 -3.69
CA ILE A 65 9.87 2.52 -2.78
C ILE A 65 11.24 2.23 -3.39
N ASN A 66 11.41 1.08 -4.04
CA ASN A 66 12.65 0.74 -4.73
C ASN A 66 12.92 1.69 -5.91
N LYS A 67 11.87 2.06 -6.65
CA LYS A 67 11.97 3.08 -7.71
C LYS A 67 12.35 4.44 -7.13
N ALA A 68 11.74 4.88 -6.05
CA ALA A 68 12.14 6.12 -5.37
C ALA A 68 13.63 6.08 -4.95
N LYS A 69 14.11 4.96 -4.41
CA LYS A 69 15.53 4.78 -4.05
C LYS A 69 16.46 4.88 -5.26
N GLN A 70 16.08 4.32 -6.41
CA GLN A 70 16.83 4.45 -7.67
C GLN A 70 16.97 5.93 -8.10
N GLU A 71 15.96 6.74 -7.82
CA GLU A 71 15.98 8.18 -8.09
C GLU A 71 16.76 9.01 -7.03
N GLY A 72 17.25 8.38 -5.96
CA GLY A 72 18.04 9.04 -4.91
C GLY A 72 17.32 9.24 -3.59
N PHE A 73 16.14 8.64 -3.39
CA PHE A 73 15.48 8.65 -2.09
C PHE A 73 16.28 7.88 -1.05
N ASP A 74 16.70 8.59 0.00
CA ASP A 74 17.34 8.00 1.17
C ASP A 74 16.30 7.62 2.22
N ILE A 75 15.87 6.35 2.17
CA ILE A 75 14.85 5.82 3.07
C ILE A 75 15.25 5.86 4.55
N SER A 76 16.55 5.88 4.86
CA SER A 76 17.03 5.92 6.25
C SER A 76 16.65 7.24 6.95
N LYS A 77 16.36 8.28 6.18
CA LYS A 77 15.93 9.60 6.66
C LYS A 77 14.41 9.74 6.80
N ASP A 78 13.66 8.71 6.44
CA ASP A 78 12.19 8.71 6.48
C ASP A 78 11.70 7.48 7.27
N PRO A 79 11.57 7.60 8.60
CA PRO A 79 11.18 6.48 9.47
C PRO A 79 9.83 5.87 9.12
N ASP A 80 8.88 6.69 8.65
CA ASP A 80 7.54 6.23 8.27
C ASP A 80 7.62 5.31 7.05
N PHE A 81 8.38 5.72 6.02
CA PHE A 81 8.60 4.88 4.85
C PHE A 81 9.45 3.64 5.14
N PHE A 82 10.40 3.74 6.05
CA PHE A 82 11.17 2.58 6.52
C PHE A 82 10.25 1.54 7.19
N TYR A 83 9.33 1.99 8.05
CA TYR A 83 8.31 1.14 8.65
C TYR A 83 7.42 0.50 7.59
N ILE A 84 6.87 1.30 6.65
CA ILE A 84 5.99 0.81 5.59
C ILE A 84 6.69 -0.28 4.76
N LEU A 85 7.97 -0.06 4.38
CA LEU A 85 8.73 -1.05 3.62
C LEU A 85 8.89 -2.36 4.38
N ASN A 86 9.27 -2.29 5.66
CA ASN A 86 9.44 -3.49 6.49
C ASN A 86 8.12 -4.25 6.66
N HIS A 87 7.04 -3.54 6.95
CA HIS A 87 5.70 -4.11 7.06
C HIS A 87 5.29 -4.84 5.78
N CYS A 88 5.43 -4.18 4.62
CA CYS A 88 5.10 -4.77 3.32
C CYS A 88 5.98 -6.00 3.03
N THR A 89 7.27 -5.94 3.37
CA THR A 89 8.21 -7.05 3.16
C THR A 89 7.81 -8.28 3.98
N ILE A 90 7.45 -8.10 5.25
CA ILE A 90 6.95 -9.16 6.11
C ILE A 90 5.67 -9.77 5.52
N GLN A 91 4.72 -8.93 5.07
CA GLN A 91 3.46 -9.38 4.50
C GLN A 91 3.65 -10.22 3.22
N CYS A 92 4.51 -9.77 2.30
CA CYS A 92 4.85 -10.53 1.10
C CYS A 92 5.55 -11.86 1.44
N THR A 93 6.47 -11.84 2.42
CA THR A 93 7.20 -13.04 2.85
C THR A 93 6.26 -14.06 3.47
N LEU A 94 5.37 -13.64 4.36
CA LEU A 94 4.33 -14.50 4.94
C LEU A 94 3.47 -15.13 3.85
N GLN A 95 3.05 -14.35 2.84
CA GLN A 95 2.27 -14.88 1.72
C GLN A 95 3.02 -15.94 0.93
N GLN A 96 4.31 -15.74 0.66
CA GLN A 96 5.13 -16.76 -0.03
C GLN A 96 5.22 -18.05 0.78
N VAL A 97 5.42 -17.95 2.10
CA VAL A 97 5.46 -19.12 2.98
C VAL A 97 4.11 -19.85 2.99
N ILE A 98 3.00 -19.13 3.05
CA ILE A 98 1.65 -19.70 2.96
C ILE A 98 1.49 -20.47 1.64
N ASN A 99 1.82 -19.84 0.51
CA ASN A 99 1.71 -20.48 -0.81
C ASN A 99 2.54 -21.77 -0.88
N ASN A 100 3.76 -21.77 -0.35
CA ASN A 100 4.60 -22.97 -0.31
C ASN A 100 3.92 -24.10 0.48
N PHE A 101 3.31 -23.81 1.62
CA PHE A 101 2.57 -24.81 2.38
C PHE A 101 1.29 -25.28 1.68
N GLU A 102 0.60 -24.40 0.96
CA GLU A 102 -0.55 -24.77 0.12
C GLU A 102 -0.13 -25.72 -1.01
N ASP A 103 1.02 -25.49 -1.64
CA ASP A 103 1.60 -26.39 -2.63
C ASP A 103 1.89 -27.77 -2.04
N GLN A 104 2.50 -27.82 -0.85
CA GLN A 104 2.76 -29.08 -0.16
C GLN A 104 1.46 -29.81 0.22
N ALA A 105 0.45 -29.09 0.71
CA ALA A 105 -0.85 -29.65 1.05
C ALA A 105 -1.59 -30.21 -0.18
N ARG A 106 -1.39 -29.60 -1.36
CA ARG A 106 -1.92 -30.12 -2.63
C ARG A 106 -1.23 -31.43 -3.05
N LEU A 107 0.07 -31.57 -2.77
CA LEU A 107 0.86 -32.77 -3.11
C LEU A 107 0.62 -33.93 -2.14
N ASP A 108 0.49 -33.65 -0.84
CA ASP A 108 0.16 -34.64 0.19
C ASP A 108 -0.97 -34.14 1.11
N PRO A 109 -2.23 -34.34 0.69
CA PRO A 109 -3.39 -33.89 1.47
C PRO A 109 -3.61 -34.65 2.78
N ARG A 110 -2.96 -35.82 2.96
CA ARG A 110 -3.13 -36.66 4.16
C ARG A 110 -2.30 -36.13 5.32
N ARG A 111 -1.33 -35.27 5.05
CA ARG A 111 -0.50 -34.61 6.06
C ARG A 111 -1.21 -33.35 6.59
N GLY A 112 -2.11 -33.56 7.54
CA GLY A 112 -2.95 -32.51 8.12
C GLY A 112 -2.20 -31.36 8.81
N ASP A 113 -0.91 -31.53 9.12
CA ASP A 113 -0.08 -30.51 9.75
C ASP A 113 0.09 -29.25 8.89
N TYR A 114 0.07 -29.37 7.56
CA TYR A 114 0.22 -28.22 6.65
C TYR A 114 -0.92 -27.21 6.81
N TYR A 115 -2.17 -27.69 6.92
CA TYR A 115 -3.33 -26.82 7.12
C TYR A 115 -3.30 -26.11 8.48
N ARG A 116 -2.71 -26.73 9.50
CA ARG A 116 -2.51 -26.09 10.82
C ARG A 116 -1.53 -24.93 10.70
N VAL A 117 -0.41 -25.12 10.00
CA VAL A 117 0.61 -24.09 9.78
C VAL A 117 0.05 -22.93 8.96
N ILE A 118 -0.66 -23.20 7.86
CA ILE A 118 -1.30 -22.17 7.02
C ILE A 118 -2.21 -21.27 7.87
N ARG A 119 -3.11 -21.85 8.68
CA ARG A 119 -4.01 -21.09 9.56
C ARG A 119 -3.26 -20.22 10.56
N SER A 120 -2.16 -20.72 11.14
CA SER A 120 -1.34 -19.94 12.07
C SER A 120 -0.66 -18.75 11.37
N LEU A 121 -0.18 -18.94 10.14
CA LEU A 121 0.44 -17.87 9.36
C LEU A 121 -0.59 -16.83 8.89
N ASP A 122 -1.78 -17.25 8.49
CA ASP A 122 -2.88 -16.35 8.16
C ASP A 122 -3.28 -15.48 9.36
N ALA A 123 -3.35 -16.07 10.56
CA ALA A 123 -3.64 -15.32 11.78
C ALA A 123 -2.58 -14.26 12.07
N LEU A 124 -1.29 -14.58 11.90
CA LEU A 124 -0.18 -13.62 12.03
C LEU A 124 -0.23 -12.52 10.96
N LYS A 125 -0.59 -12.89 9.74
CA LYS A 125 -0.76 -11.94 8.64
C LYS A 125 -1.86 -10.93 8.95
N LEU A 126 -3.01 -11.43 9.42
CA LEU A 126 -4.16 -10.62 9.85
C LEU A 126 -3.84 -9.74 11.05
N SER A 127 -3.18 -10.27 12.10
CA SER A 127 -2.83 -9.47 13.28
C SER A 127 -1.95 -8.27 12.91
N ASN A 128 -0.99 -8.47 12.01
CA ASN A 128 -0.13 -7.40 11.50
C ASN A 128 -0.87 -6.37 10.62
N ILE A 129 -2.03 -6.71 10.05
CA ILE A 129 -2.89 -5.76 9.32
C ILE A 129 -3.72 -4.94 10.32
N PHE A 130 -4.20 -5.55 11.40
CA PHE A 130 -5.05 -4.87 12.40
C PHE A 130 -4.28 -3.88 13.27
N THR A 131 -3.06 -4.21 13.70
CA THR A 131 -2.23 -3.29 14.53
C THR A 131 -1.97 -1.96 13.83
N TYR A 132 -1.64 -1.99 12.53
CA TYR A 132 -1.45 -0.76 11.75
C TYR A 132 -2.74 0.06 11.58
N ARG A 133 -3.89 -0.63 11.44
CA ARG A 133 -5.20 0.03 11.26
C ARG A 133 -5.70 0.70 12.56
N GLU A 134 -5.30 0.19 13.72
CA GLU A 134 -5.63 0.77 15.03
C GLU A 134 -4.74 1.96 15.38
N GLU A 135 -3.45 1.93 15.02
CA GLU A 135 -2.52 3.05 15.20
C GLU A 135 -2.81 4.21 14.22
N HIS A 136 -3.36 3.90 13.05
CA HIS A 136 -3.73 4.89 12.03
C HIS A 136 -5.16 4.66 11.50
N PRO A 137 -6.19 4.92 12.32
CA PRO A 137 -7.57 4.66 11.95
C PRO A 137 -7.97 5.55 10.76
N PRO A 138 -8.66 5.01 9.75
CA PRO A 138 -9.29 5.85 8.74
C PRO A 138 -10.30 6.76 9.45
N GLU A 139 -10.07 8.09 9.45
CA GLU A 139 -11.03 9.06 10.01
C GLU A 139 -12.44 8.74 9.49
N ARG A 140 -13.41 8.63 10.39
CA ARG A 140 -14.79 8.36 10.02
C ARG A 140 -15.25 9.45 9.07
N ASP A 141 -15.77 9.02 7.93
CA ASP A 141 -16.36 9.88 6.92
C ASP A 141 -17.42 10.79 7.56
N ARG A 142 -17.05 12.06 7.79
CA ARG A 142 -17.94 13.05 8.43
C ARG A 142 -19.06 13.51 7.47
N SER A 143 -19.05 13.06 6.21
CA SER A 143 -20.05 13.44 5.21
C SER A 143 -21.44 12.84 5.48
N GLN A 144 -21.55 11.73 6.22
CA GLN A 144 -22.85 11.11 6.52
C GLN A 144 -23.61 11.69 7.73
N SER A 145 -23.06 12.70 8.41
CA SER A 145 -23.67 13.25 9.64
C SER A 145 -24.59 14.44 9.44
N ARG A 146 -24.67 15.04 8.25
CA ARG A 146 -25.41 16.30 8.03
C ARG A 146 -26.86 16.17 7.52
N ASP A 147 -27.33 14.97 7.18
CA ASP A 147 -28.66 14.81 6.56
C ASP A 147 -29.81 14.42 7.52
N ARG A 148 -29.58 14.38 8.84
CA ARG A 148 -30.64 13.97 9.79
C ARG A 148 -31.42 15.08 10.48
N HIS A 149 -31.21 16.35 10.16
CA HIS A 149 -31.94 17.48 10.78
C HIS A 149 -32.54 18.46 9.76
N LYS A 150 -33.33 17.95 8.80
CA LYS A 150 -34.35 18.75 8.08
C LYS A 150 -35.59 17.91 7.79
N LYS A 151 -36.30 17.49 8.84
CA LYS A 151 -37.72 17.13 8.77
C LYS A 151 -38.32 17.30 10.17
N ARG A 152 -38.87 18.49 10.43
CA ARG A 152 -40.12 18.74 11.15
C ARG A 152 -40.41 20.23 11.10
#